data_AF-W8ZEU7-F1
#
_entry.id   AF-W8ZEU7-F1
#
_cell.length_a   1.000
_cell.length_b   1.000
_cell.length_c   1.000
_cell.angle_alpha   90.00
_cell.angle_beta   90.00
_cell.angle_gamma   90.00
#
_symmetry.space_group_name_H-M   'P 1'
#
loop_
_entity.id
_entity.type
_entity.pdbx_description
1 polymer ?
#
loop_
_entity_poly.entity_id
_entity_poly.type
_entity_poly.pdbx_seq_one_letter_code
_entity_poly.pdbx_strand_id
1 'polypeptide(L)'
;MSNETCRKTTLVPTIPRGVAAAIENLHVRHGYAIIAGLALIQPSDGGSCTSDVAILRDYTKSSKEAAETLLAALVNGYEIEKTAEEAAHDRIRAVYRRKIYSTFFADPTKFSRDKGFAEGIKYTLNELGVKIEGVNA
;
A
#
# COMPACT_ATOMS: atom_id res chain seq x y z
N MET A 1 6.27 -18.78 -37.91
CA MET A 1 6.27 -19.27 -36.52
C MET A 1 6.37 -18.05 -35.61
N SER A 2 5.23 -17.46 -35.26
CA SER A 2 5.21 -16.26 -34.41
C SER A 2 5.25 -16.70 -32.95
N ASN A 3 6.37 -16.43 -32.29
CA ASN A 3 6.51 -16.60 -30.84
C ASN A 3 5.77 -15.45 -30.14
N GLU A 4 4.49 -15.64 -29.88
CA GLU A 4 3.75 -14.81 -28.92
C GLU A 4 4.31 -15.10 -27.52
N THR A 5 5.25 -14.25 -27.10
CA THR A 5 5.68 -14.19 -25.71
C THR A 5 4.52 -13.60 -24.92
N CYS A 6 3.66 -14.47 -24.38
CA CYS A 6 2.63 -14.13 -23.42
C CYS A 6 3.31 -13.46 -22.22
N ARG A 7 3.40 -12.12 -22.22
CA ARG A 7 3.64 -11.36 -21.00
C ARG A 7 2.41 -11.60 -20.13
N LYS A 8 2.48 -12.60 -19.24
CA LYS A 8 1.57 -12.69 -18.09
C LYS A 8 1.75 -11.39 -17.32
N THR A 9 0.83 -10.45 -17.53
CA THR A 9 0.69 -9.28 -16.67
C THR A 9 0.37 -9.85 -15.29
N THR A 10 1.37 -9.88 -14.42
CA THR A 10 1.17 -10.25 -13.03
C THR A 10 0.30 -9.17 -12.42
N LEU A 11 -1.02 -9.39 -12.40
CA LEU A 11 -1.96 -8.50 -11.74
C LEU A 11 -1.54 -8.44 -10.28
N VAL A 12 -1.19 -7.24 -9.82
CA VAL A 12 -0.89 -6.99 -8.42
C VAL A 12 -2.23 -7.16 -7.68
N PRO A 13 -2.39 -8.17 -6.81
CA PRO A 13 -3.66 -8.42 -6.13
C PRO A 13 -3.97 -7.29 -5.14
N THR A 14 -5.25 -6.95 -5.03
CA THR A 14 -5.75 -6.04 -4.01
C THR A 14 -6.13 -6.84 -2.76
N ILE A 15 -5.58 -6.47 -1.60
CA ILE A 15 -5.96 -7.08 -0.32
C ILE A 15 -6.68 -6.06 0.59
N PRO A 16 -7.57 -6.53 1.48
CA PRO A 16 -8.23 -5.64 2.43
C PRO A 16 -7.23 -4.96 3.37
N ARG A 17 -7.56 -3.73 3.80
CA ARG A 17 -6.71 -2.94 4.70
C ARG A 17 -6.30 -3.67 5.97
N GLY A 18 -7.23 -4.40 6.59
CA GLY A 18 -6.95 -5.17 7.81
C GLY A 18 -5.91 -6.26 7.58
N VAL A 19 -5.93 -6.89 6.40
CA VAL A 19 -4.98 -7.93 6.00
C VAL A 19 -3.62 -7.31 5.71
N ALA A 20 -3.57 -6.18 4.99
CA ALA A 20 -2.34 -5.43 4.74
C ALA A 20 -1.67 -4.97 6.05
N ALA A 21 -2.45 -4.38 6.97
CA ALA A 21 -1.95 -3.95 8.28
C ALA A 21 -1.44 -5.13 9.12
N ALA A 22 -2.11 -6.28 9.07
CA ALA A 22 -1.63 -7.49 9.73
C ALA A 22 -0.30 -7.99 9.16
N ILE A 23 -0.13 -7.96 7.83
CA ILE A 23 1.16 -8.29 7.17
C ILE A 23 2.24 -7.32 7.63
N GLU A 24 1.99 -6.00 7.62
CA GLU A 24 2.96 -4.99 8.04
C GLU A 24 3.33 -5.11 9.53
N ASN A 25 2.34 -5.30 10.41
CA ASN A 25 2.58 -5.48 11.85
C ASN A 25 3.43 -6.72 12.13
N LEU A 26 3.17 -7.82 11.42
CA LEU A 26 3.99 -9.03 11.53
C LEU A 26 5.39 -8.80 10.98
N HIS A 27 5.53 -8.00 9.92
CA HIS A 27 6.83 -7.62 9.37
C HIS A 27 7.66 -6.81 10.37
N VAL A 28 7.06 -5.81 11.00
CA VAL A 28 7.73 -4.98 12.01
C VAL A 28 8.12 -5.80 13.24
N ARG A 29 7.27 -6.74 13.68
CA ARG A 29 7.52 -7.54 14.90
C ARG A 29 8.49 -8.70 14.70
N HIS A 30 8.48 -9.33 13.52
CA HIS A 30 9.16 -10.61 13.28
C HIS A 30 10.07 -10.62 12.03
N GLY A 31 10.22 -9.48 11.34
CA GLY A 31 11.03 -9.38 10.12
C GLY A 31 10.42 -10.16 8.95
N TYR A 32 11.26 -10.81 8.13
CA TYR A 32 10.80 -11.57 6.95
C TYR A 32 10.25 -12.98 7.28
N ALA A 33 10.22 -13.38 8.56
CA ALA A 33 9.80 -14.71 8.99
C ALA A 33 8.26 -14.91 9.10
N ILE A 34 7.47 -14.02 8.49
CA ILE A 34 5.99 -13.99 8.57
C ILE A 34 5.36 -15.28 8.00
N ILE A 35 5.91 -15.76 6.88
CA ILE A 35 5.34 -16.89 6.13
C ILE A 35 5.59 -18.23 6.86
N ALA A 36 6.70 -18.35 7.59
CA ALA A 36 7.02 -19.53 8.40
C ALA A 36 6.07 -19.65 9.62
N GLY A 37 5.64 -18.52 10.19
CA GLY A 37 4.65 -18.49 11.28
C GLY A 37 3.24 -18.89 10.83
N LEU A 38 2.80 -18.42 9.65
CA LEU A 38 1.51 -18.78 9.05
C LEU A 38 1.40 -20.28 8.72
N ALA A 39 2.49 -20.91 8.28
CA ALA A 39 2.55 -22.32 7.92
C ALA A 39 2.48 -23.28 9.12
N LEU A 40 2.70 -22.80 10.35
CA LEU A 40 2.76 -23.62 11.57
C LEU A 40 1.55 -23.46 12.51
N ILE A 41 0.51 -22.72 12.11
CA ILE A 41 -0.72 -22.58 12.91
C ILE A 41 -1.58 -23.84 12.76
N GLN A 42 -1.10 -24.95 13.34
CA GLN A 42 -2.03 -25.91 13.90
C GLN A 42 -2.66 -25.28 15.14
N PRO A 43 -3.96 -25.48 15.39
CA PRO A 43 -4.58 -25.05 16.63
C PRO A 43 -4.06 -25.97 17.74
N SER A 44 -2.96 -25.60 18.39
CA SER A 44 -2.70 -26.09 19.73
C SER A 44 -3.44 -25.18 20.70
N ASP A 45 -4.50 -25.74 21.28
CA ASP A 45 -5.30 -25.12 22.33
C ASP A 45 -4.38 -24.55 23.43
N GLY A 46 -4.19 -23.23 23.43
CA GLY A 46 -3.45 -22.53 24.50
C GLY A 46 -2.37 -21.54 24.07
N GLY A 47 -2.00 -21.46 22.78
CA GLY A 47 -1.05 -20.46 22.29
C GLY A 47 -1.73 -19.12 21.99
N SER A 48 -1.34 -18.04 22.68
CA SER A 48 -1.75 -16.66 22.39
C SER A 48 -1.34 -16.28 20.96
N CYS A 49 -2.22 -16.51 19.99
CA CYS A 49 -2.09 -15.97 18.65
C CYS A 49 -2.15 -14.44 18.77
N THR A 50 -1.14 -13.73 18.29
CA THR A 50 -1.24 -12.28 18.13
C THR A 50 -2.45 -11.98 17.24
N SER A 51 -3.17 -10.89 17.50
CA SER A 51 -4.38 -10.51 16.77
C SER A 51 -4.18 -10.50 15.25
N ASP A 52 -2.99 -10.12 14.79
CA ASP A 52 -2.62 -10.07 13.37
C ASP A 52 -2.57 -11.47 12.72
N VAL A 53 -2.10 -12.49 13.44
CA VAL A 53 -2.09 -13.89 12.95
C VAL A 53 -3.51 -14.43 12.82
N ALA A 54 -4.39 -14.09 13.75
CA ALA A 54 -5.81 -14.46 13.69
C ALA A 54 -6.48 -13.83 12.45
N ILE A 55 -6.21 -12.55 12.16
CA ILE A 55 -6.74 -11.86 10.97
C ILE A 55 -6.34 -12.56 9.67
N LEU A 56 -5.06 -12.96 9.52
CA LEU A 56 -4.61 -13.65 8.31
C LEU A 56 -5.19 -15.07 8.19
N ARG A 57 -5.31 -15.79 9.32
CA ARG A 57 -5.95 -17.11 9.36
C ARG A 57 -7.43 -17.03 8.99
N ASP A 58 -8.14 -16.07 9.56
CA ASP A 58 -9.58 -15.93 9.33
C ASP A 58 -9.85 -15.46 7.90
N TYR A 59 -8.98 -14.60 7.33
CA TYR A 59 -9.01 -14.23 5.92
C TYR A 59 -8.77 -15.42 4.98
N THR A 60 -7.76 -16.25 5.23
CA THR A 60 -7.48 -17.44 4.40
C THR A 60 -8.52 -18.55 4.54
N LYS A 61 -9.19 -18.65 5.69
CA LYS A 61 -10.32 -19.58 5.89
C LYS A 61 -11.62 -19.10 5.26
N SER A 62 -11.75 -17.82 4.95
CA SER A 62 -12.99 -17.25 4.42
C SER A 62 -13.32 -17.78 3.01
N SER A 63 -12.32 -18.00 2.16
CA SER A 63 -12.49 -18.67 0.86
C SER A 63 -11.16 -19.16 0.29
N LYS A 64 -11.23 -20.10 -0.66
CA LYS A 64 -10.05 -20.56 -1.43
C LYS A 64 -9.41 -19.42 -2.21
N GLU A 65 -10.23 -18.54 -2.78
CA GLU A 65 -9.77 -17.38 -3.57
C GLU A 65 -9.03 -16.36 -2.69
N ALA A 66 -9.45 -16.17 -1.43
CA ALA A 66 -8.77 -15.29 -0.48
C ALA A 66 -7.38 -15.83 -0.12
N ALA A 67 -7.24 -17.15 0.02
CA ALA A 67 -5.94 -17.80 0.23
C ALA A 67 -5.01 -17.65 -0.99
N GLU A 68 -5.53 -17.86 -2.20
CA GLU A 68 -4.78 -17.66 -3.45
C GLU A 68 -4.37 -16.18 -3.64
N THR A 69 -5.26 -15.25 -3.30
CA THR A 69 -5.01 -13.79 -3.36
C THR A 69 -3.93 -13.37 -2.36
N LEU A 70 -3.97 -13.89 -1.12
CA LEU A 70 -2.92 -13.62 -0.13
C LEU A 70 -1.56 -14.17 -0.59
N LEU A 71 -1.52 -15.37 -1.14
CA LEU A 71 -0.30 -15.96 -1.69
C LEU A 71 0.25 -15.14 -2.86
N ALA A 72 -0.62 -14.73 -3.78
CA ALA A 72 -0.25 -13.85 -4.88
C ALA A 72 0.26 -12.49 -4.37
N ALA A 73 -0.33 -11.95 -3.30
CA ALA A 73 0.06 -10.70 -2.67
C ALA A 73 1.45 -10.77 -2.04
N LEU A 74 1.75 -11.88 -1.38
CA LEU A 74 3.06 -12.11 -0.78
C LEU A 74 4.16 -12.32 -1.83
N VAL A 75 3.85 -12.93 -2.97
CA VAL A 75 4.82 -13.22 -4.04
C VAL A 75 5.03 -12.02 -4.98
N ASN A 76 3.95 -11.35 -5.36
CA ASN A 76 3.96 -10.33 -6.42
C ASN A 76 3.87 -8.89 -5.88
N GLY A 77 3.73 -8.71 -4.57
CA GLY A 77 3.31 -7.45 -3.95
C GLY A 77 1.79 -7.29 -4.00
N TYR A 78 1.25 -6.28 -3.30
CA TYR A 78 -0.19 -6.04 -3.24
C TYR A 78 -0.55 -4.56 -3.24
N GLU A 79 -1.75 -4.26 -3.73
CA GLU A 79 -2.40 -2.97 -3.52
C GLU A 79 -3.33 -3.07 -2.30
N ILE A 80 -3.44 -1.99 -1.53
CA ILE A 80 -4.33 -1.93 -0.37
C ILE A 80 -5.68 -1.40 -0.84
N GLU A 81 -6.77 -2.02 -0.38
CA GLU A 81 -8.12 -1.51 -0.59
C GLU A 81 -8.26 -0.08 -0.02
N LYS A 82 -8.67 0.85 -0.89
CA LYS A 82 -8.81 2.27 -0.60
C LYS A 82 -10.16 2.77 -1.07
N THR A 83 -10.75 3.69 -0.33
CA THR A 83 -11.89 4.45 -0.83
C THR A 83 -11.45 5.33 -2.01
N ALA A 84 -12.41 5.76 -2.84
CA ALA A 84 -12.12 6.67 -3.95
C ALA A 84 -11.46 7.98 -3.46
N GLU A 85 -11.84 8.44 -2.27
CA GLU A 85 -11.28 9.62 -1.61
C GLU A 85 -9.83 9.39 -1.18
N GLU A 86 -9.52 8.27 -0.52
CA GLU A 86 -8.15 7.96 -0.09
C GLU A 86 -7.21 7.78 -1.30
N ALA A 87 -7.69 7.13 -2.37
CA ALA A 87 -6.95 7.02 -3.62
C ALA A 87 -6.72 8.39 -4.28
N ALA A 88 -7.69 9.31 -4.19
CA ALA A 88 -7.52 10.69 -4.64
C ALA A 88 -6.48 11.43 -3.78
N HIS A 89 -6.55 11.29 -2.45
CA HIS A 89 -5.61 11.89 -1.52
C HIS A 89 -4.18 11.40 -1.75
N ASP A 90 -3.99 10.10 -1.99
CA ASP A 90 -2.68 9.54 -2.30
C ASP A 90 -2.10 10.07 -3.62
N ARG A 91 -2.93 10.22 -4.66
CA ARG A 91 -2.50 10.82 -5.92
C ARG A 91 -2.07 12.27 -5.74
N ILE A 92 -2.86 13.06 -5.01
CA ILE A 92 -2.54 14.46 -4.71
C ILE A 92 -1.25 14.55 -3.90
N ARG A 93 -1.10 13.71 -2.86
CA ARG A 93 0.10 13.63 -2.02
C ARG A 93 1.35 13.26 -2.83
N ALA A 94 1.24 12.30 -3.76
CA ALA A 94 2.34 11.90 -4.63
C ALA A 94 2.77 13.05 -5.56
N VAL A 95 1.81 13.75 -6.18
CA VAL A 95 2.10 14.91 -7.02
C VAL A 95 2.74 16.03 -6.21
N TYR A 96 2.20 16.34 -5.03
CA TYR A 96 2.72 17.36 -4.14
C TYR A 96 4.18 17.07 -3.75
N ARG A 97 4.48 15.86 -3.28
CA ARG A 97 5.85 15.45 -2.90
C ARG A 97 6.83 15.59 -4.07
N ARG A 98 6.46 15.11 -5.26
CA ARG A 98 7.30 15.21 -6.45
C ARG A 98 7.64 16.67 -6.81
N LYS A 99 6.71 17.59 -6.55
CA LYS A 99 6.85 19.00 -6.89
C LYS A 99 7.62 19.79 -5.83
N ILE A 100 7.32 19.57 -4.54
CA ILE A 100 7.99 20.29 -3.45
C ILE A 100 9.46 19.88 -3.28
N TYR A 101 9.79 18.61 -3.54
CA TYR A 101 11.16 18.09 -3.47
C TYR A 101 11.89 18.08 -4.82
N SER A 102 11.45 18.90 -5.79
CA SER A 102 12.20 19.03 -7.04
C SER A 102 13.59 19.61 -6.75
N THR A 103 14.62 19.14 -7.45
CA THR A 103 16.02 19.51 -7.17
C THR A 103 16.35 20.89 -7.72
N PHE A 104 16.74 21.83 -6.85
CA PHE A 104 17.15 23.20 -7.22
C PHE A 104 18.35 23.21 -8.19
N PHE A 105 19.30 22.30 -7.98
CA PHE A 105 20.56 22.26 -8.71
C PHE A 105 20.44 21.87 -10.19
N ALA A 106 19.31 21.30 -10.62
CA ALA A 106 19.12 20.86 -12.00
C ALA A 106 18.61 21.99 -12.91
N ASP A 107 17.73 22.86 -12.41
CA ASP A 107 17.18 24.01 -13.13
C ASP A 107 16.41 24.92 -12.13
N PRO A 108 16.91 26.14 -11.81
CA PRO A 108 16.27 27.07 -10.89
C PRO A 108 14.87 27.52 -11.33
N THR A 109 14.61 27.59 -12.64
CA THR A 109 13.31 27.98 -13.19
C THR A 109 12.29 26.86 -13.01
N LYS A 110 12.71 25.62 -13.24
CA LYS A 110 11.89 24.42 -12.95
C LYS A 110 11.60 24.30 -11.46
N PHE A 111 12.60 24.52 -10.61
CA PHE A 111 12.41 24.51 -9.16
C PHE A 111 11.33 25.51 -8.72
N SER A 112 11.43 26.74 -9.21
CA SER A 112 10.49 27.81 -8.86
C SER A 112 9.07 27.50 -9.32
N ARG A 113 8.90 26.96 -10.54
CA ARG A 113 7.60 26.51 -11.06
C ARG A 113 7.04 25.34 -10.24
N ASP A 114 7.86 24.34 -9.95
CA ASP A 114 7.43 23.14 -9.21
C ASP A 114 7.04 23.50 -7.77
N LYS A 115 7.79 24.40 -7.12
CA LYS A 115 7.43 24.94 -5.80
C LYS A 115 6.13 25.72 -5.86
N GLY A 116 5.96 26.62 -6.83
CA GLY A 116 4.71 27.37 -7.02
C GLY A 116 3.50 26.47 -7.25
N PHE A 117 3.67 25.39 -8.01
CA PHE A 117 2.63 24.38 -8.21
C PHE A 117 2.26 23.65 -6.92
N ALA A 118 3.27 23.27 -6.12
CA ALA A 118 3.05 22.64 -4.82
C ALA A 118 2.30 23.56 -3.84
N GLU A 119 2.66 24.85 -3.79
CA GLU A 119 1.94 25.86 -3.00
C GLU A 119 0.51 26.07 -3.51
N GLY A 120 0.30 26.06 -4.83
CA GLY A 120 -1.04 26.12 -5.43
C GLY A 120 -1.94 24.97 -4.97
N ILE A 121 -1.41 23.73 -4.90
CA ILE A 121 -2.13 22.58 -4.35
C ILE A 121 -2.56 22.87 -2.90
N LYS A 122 -1.64 23.31 -2.04
CA LYS A 122 -1.96 23.61 -0.63
C LYS A 122 -3.03 24.69 -0.50
N TYR A 123 -2.90 25.76 -1.28
CA TYR A 123 -3.86 26.86 -1.30
C TYR A 123 -5.26 26.35 -1.65
N THR A 124 -5.40 25.65 -2.77
CA THR A 124 -6.70 25.12 -3.21
C THR A 124 -7.31 24.15 -2.20
N LEU A 125 -6.51 23.25 -1.61
CA LEU A 125 -7.01 22.33 -0.59
C LEU A 125 -7.51 23.05 0.67
N ASN A 126 -6.82 24.11 1.09
CA ASN A 126 -7.24 24.93 2.23
C ASN A 126 -8.54 25.71 1.93
N GLU A 127 -8.66 26.31 0.73
CA GLU A 127 -9.88 26.99 0.30
C GLU A 127 -11.09 26.06 0.24
N LEU A 128 -10.88 24.81 -0.18
CA LEU A 128 -11.92 23.78 -0.23
C LEU A 128 -12.20 23.12 1.12
N GLY A 129 -11.44 23.45 2.17
CA GLY A 129 -11.58 22.84 3.50
C GLY A 129 -11.17 21.36 3.57
N VAL A 130 -10.44 20.85 2.57
CA VAL A 130 -10.00 19.44 2.51
C VAL A 130 -8.64 19.30 3.20
N LYS A 131 -8.51 18.34 4.13
CA LYS A 131 -7.25 18.04 4.81
C LYS A 131 -6.65 16.73 4.32
N ILE A 132 -5.42 16.81 3.80
CA ILE A 132 -4.64 15.65 3.37
C ILE A 132 -3.36 15.60 4.20
N GLU A 133 -3.22 14.52 4.98
CA GLU A 133 -2.01 14.20 5.74
C GLU A 133 -0.77 14.22 4.84
N GLY A 134 0.27 14.92 5.28
CA GLY A 134 1.52 15.11 4.53
C GLY A 134 1.44 16.11 3.37
N VAL A 135 0.35 16.88 3.26
CA VAL A 135 0.20 18.00 2.31
C VAL A 135 -0.19 19.30 3.03
N ASN A 136 -1.38 19.38 3.62
CA ASN A 136 -1.93 20.59 4.25
C ASN A 136 -2.71 20.36 5.56
N ALA A 137 -2.72 19.12 6.06
CA ALA A 137 -3.18 18.79 7.41
C ALA A 137 -2.17 19.25 8.45
#